data_AF-A0A368FRC2-F1
#
_entry.id   AF-A0A368FRC2-F1
#
_cell.length_a   1.000
_cell.length_b   1.000
_cell.length_c   1.000
_cell.angle_alpha   90.00
_cell.angle_beta   90.00
_cell.angle_gamma   90.00
#
_symmetry.space_group_name_H-M   'P 1'
#
loop_
_entity.id
_entity.type
_entity.pdbx_description
1 polymer ?
#
loop_
_entity_poly.entity_id
_entity_poly.type
_entity_poly.pdbx_seq_one_letter_code
_entity_poly.pdbx_strand_id
1 'polypeptide(L)'
;MVTGRTNSSFSLYFAGHLLAELLRAKDPTRLKWYNDRQLLKMAEDIGNRLLPAFNTSSGIPYSRINLRYGMLDHLKRQRDTCTACGGTMLLEMAALSRLTGNSIYEEKARKAMDFLWGQRHRASDLMGTVLNVHSGDWVRRGTAVSSLSGLELK
;
A
#
# COMPACT_ATOMS: atom_id res chain seq x y z
N MET A 1 8.35 19.15 -0.10
CA MET A 1 7.04 18.65 0.39
C MET A 1 6.88 17.22 -0.15
N VAL A 2 7.28 16.19 0.60
CA VAL A 2 7.19 14.79 0.12
C VAL A 2 5.79 14.25 0.41
N THR A 3 4.83 14.63 -0.42
CA THR A 3 3.54 13.95 -0.54
C THR A 3 3.73 12.78 -1.51
N GLY A 4 4.41 11.73 -1.04
CA GLY A 4 4.62 10.51 -1.84
C GLY A 4 3.29 9.78 -2.04
N ARG A 5 3.05 9.27 -3.25
CA ARG A 5 2.10 8.15 -3.43
C ARG A 5 2.60 7.02 -2.54
N THR A 6 1.78 6.59 -1.59
CA THR A 6 2.17 5.77 -0.44
C THR A 6 2.88 4.47 -0.77
N ASN A 7 2.70 3.94 -1.99
CA ASN A 7 3.26 2.65 -2.39
C ASN A 7 4.69 2.74 -2.94
N SER A 8 5.03 3.74 -3.77
CA SER A 8 6.22 3.64 -4.64
C SER A 8 7.55 3.58 -3.89
N SER A 9 7.69 4.32 -2.78
CA SER A 9 8.94 4.30 -1.99
C SER A 9 9.05 3.06 -1.11
N PHE A 10 7.93 2.59 -0.56
CA PHE A 10 7.88 1.38 0.27
C PHE A 10 8.25 0.13 -0.54
N SER A 11 7.62 -0.05 -1.71
CA SER A 11 7.90 -1.13 -2.65
C SER A 11 9.39 -1.18 -3.04
N LEU A 12 10.03 -0.01 -3.21
CA LEU A 12 11.43 0.08 -3.62
C LEU A 12 12.39 -0.45 -2.56
N TYR A 13 12.25 -0.02 -1.30
CA TYR A 13 13.11 -0.50 -0.21
C TYR A 13 12.89 -1.99 0.06
N PHE A 14 11.62 -2.42 0.00
CA PHE A 14 11.26 -3.82 0.19
C PHE A 14 11.84 -4.72 -0.91
N ALA A 15 11.64 -4.36 -2.18
CA ALA A 15 12.22 -5.10 -3.31
C ALA A 15 13.75 -5.11 -3.27
N GLY A 16 14.37 -3.99 -2.85
CA GLY A 16 15.81 -3.91 -2.64
C GLY A 16 16.31 -4.89 -1.57
N HIS A 17 15.59 -5.01 -0.45
CA HIS A 17 15.92 -5.99 0.59
C HIS A 17 15.82 -7.43 0.08
N LEU A 18 14.72 -7.76 -0.61
CA LEU A 18 14.52 -9.10 -1.17
C LEU A 18 15.62 -9.46 -2.18
N LEU A 19 15.97 -8.54 -3.08
CA LEU A 19 17.03 -8.76 -4.05
C LEU A 19 18.38 -9.00 -3.36
N ALA A 20 18.68 -8.23 -2.31
CA ALA A 20 19.92 -8.39 -1.56
C ALA A 20 20.00 -9.77 -0.87
N GLU A 21 18.91 -10.22 -0.24
CA GLU A 21 18.84 -11.56 0.37
C GLU A 21 18.94 -12.68 -0.69
N LEU A 22 18.27 -12.55 -1.85
CA LEU A 22 18.37 -13.53 -2.93
C LEU A 22 19.79 -13.65 -3.49
N LEU A 23 20.49 -12.52 -3.65
CA LEU A 23 21.88 -12.51 -4.11
C LEU A 23 22.81 -13.19 -3.10
N ARG A 24 22.60 -12.97 -1.79
CA ARG A 24 23.37 -13.63 -0.72
C ARG A 24 23.06 -15.11 -0.58
N ALA A 25 21.80 -15.50 -0.78
CA ALA A 25 21.40 -16.91 -0.78
C ALA A 25 22.07 -17.69 -1.92
N LYS A 26 22.29 -17.04 -3.07
CA LYS A 26 22.99 -17.64 -4.21
C LYS A 26 24.52 -17.63 -4.05
N ASP A 27 25.07 -16.55 -3.50
CA ASP A 27 26.50 -16.40 -3.24
C ASP A 27 26.73 -15.61 -1.95
N PRO A 28 27.10 -16.29 -0.84
CA PRO A 28 27.34 -15.64 0.45
C PRO A 28 28.49 -14.62 0.44
N THR A 29 29.34 -14.62 -0.60
CA THR A 29 30.45 -13.68 -0.72
C THR A 29 30.02 -12.32 -1.29
N ARG A 30 28.83 -12.24 -1.89
CA ARG A 30 28.26 -11.01 -2.41
C ARG A 30 27.59 -10.19 -1.32
N LEU A 31 27.61 -8.87 -1.47
CA LEU A 31 26.95 -7.91 -0.58
C LEU A 31 27.36 -8.06 0.90
N LYS A 32 28.64 -8.37 1.19
CA LYS A 32 29.16 -8.42 2.57
C LYS A 32 28.99 -7.13 3.37
N TRP A 33 28.83 -5.99 2.70
CA TRP A 33 28.54 -4.70 3.34
C TRP A 33 27.07 -4.59 3.81
N TYR A 34 26.18 -5.45 3.30
CA TYR A 34 24.75 -5.45 3.59
C TYR A 34 24.39 -6.53 4.63
N ASN A 35 24.88 -6.37 5.86
CA ASN A 35 24.59 -7.35 6.93
C ASN A 35 23.48 -6.89 7.89
N ASP A 36 23.27 -5.58 8.04
CA ASP A 36 22.37 -5.05 9.08
C ASP A 36 20.91 -4.92 8.65
N ARG A 37 20.54 -5.53 7.51
CA ARG A 37 19.21 -5.45 6.89
C ARG A 37 18.70 -4.00 6.80
N GLN A 38 19.58 -3.07 6.44
CA GLN A 38 19.28 -1.62 6.48
C GLN A 38 18.06 -1.25 5.63
N LEU A 39 17.89 -1.89 4.46
CA LEU A 39 16.71 -1.67 3.61
C LEU A 39 15.42 -2.18 4.28
N LEU A 40 15.47 -3.29 5.03
CA LEU A 40 14.32 -3.79 5.78
C LEU A 40 13.94 -2.80 6.90
N LYS A 41 14.92 -2.27 7.63
CA LYS A 41 14.68 -1.25 8.68
C LYS A 41 14.04 0.02 8.11
N MET A 42 14.48 0.45 6.92
CA MET A 42 13.85 1.59 6.23
C MET A 42 12.44 1.25 5.74
N ALA A 43 12.20 0.03 5.24
CA ALA A 43 10.86 -0.42 4.87
C ALA A 43 9.93 -0.48 6.09
N GLU A 44 10.42 -0.92 7.24
CA GLU A 44 9.68 -0.94 8.51
C GLU A 44 9.34 0.47 9.01
N ASP A 45 10.31 1.41 8.99
CA ASP A 45 10.06 2.82 9.34
C ASP A 45 8.98 3.44 8.44
N ILE A 46 9.03 3.19 7.13
CA ILE A 46 8.01 3.65 6.19
C ILE A 46 6.67 2.96 6.48
N GLY A 47 6.66 1.65 6.70
CA GLY A 47 5.47 0.88 7.05
C GLY A 47 4.76 1.45 8.29
N ASN A 48 5.52 1.75 9.35
CA ASN A 48 5.00 2.38 10.57
C ASN A 48 4.37 3.75 10.30
N ARG A 49 4.98 4.55 9.43
CA ARG A 49 4.45 5.86 9.03
C ARG A 49 3.22 5.76 8.13
N LEU A 50 3.04 4.63 7.44
CA LEU A 50 1.87 4.36 6.59
C LEU A 50 0.66 3.85 7.38
N LEU A 51 0.86 3.19 8.53
CA LEU A 51 -0.24 2.61 9.34
C LEU A 51 -1.40 3.58 9.63
N PRO A 52 -1.20 4.87 9.93
CA PRO A 52 -2.30 5.81 10.16
C PRO A 52 -3.23 5.99 8.94
N ALA A 53 -2.75 5.72 7.71
CA ALA A 53 -3.56 5.81 6.51
C ALA A 53 -4.70 4.78 6.50
N PHE A 54 -4.51 3.63 7.14
CA PHE A 54 -5.51 2.55 7.27
C PHE A 54 -6.55 2.82 8.36
N ASN A 55 -6.45 3.93 9.09
CA ASN A 55 -7.40 4.28 10.14
C ASN A 55 -8.67 4.93 9.56
N THR A 56 -9.38 4.16 8.74
CA THR A 56 -10.65 4.54 8.11
C THR A 56 -11.76 3.59 8.56
N SER A 57 -13.01 3.98 8.36
CA SER A 57 -14.17 3.18 8.77
C SER A 57 -14.26 1.84 8.01
N SER A 58 -13.91 1.84 6.72
CA SER A 58 -13.85 0.62 5.90
C SER A 58 -12.58 -0.20 6.13
N GLY A 59 -11.50 0.43 6.61
CA GLY A 59 -10.16 -0.14 6.65
C GLY A 59 -9.36 0.06 5.37
N ILE A 60 -9.95 0.60 4.30
CA ILE A 60 -9.21 0.98 3.10
C ILE A 60 -8.35 2.22 3.38
N PRO A 61 -7.06 2.21 3.02
CA PRO A 61 -6.20 3.32 3.32
C PRO A 61 -6.53 4.59 2.50
N TYR A 62 -6.30 5.75 3.11
CA TYR A 62 -6.24 7.01 2.36
C TYR A 62 -5.17 6.94 1.26
N SER A 63 -5.45 7.58 0.11
CA SER A 63 -4.54 7.59 -1.04
C SER A 63 -3.23 8.35 -0.82
N ARG A 64 -3.18 9.20 0.21
CA ARG A 64 -2.05 10.07 0.53
C ARG A 64 -1.85 10.18 2.04
N ILE A 65 -0.59 10.17 2.44
CA ILE A 65 -0.15 10.49 3.81
C ILE A 65 1.17 11.26 3.74
N ASN A 66 1.45 12.08 4.74
CA ASN A 66 2.73 12.75 4.84
C ASN A 66 3.70 11.88 5.64
N LEU A 67 4.81 11.44 5.04
CA LEU A 67 5.76 10.55 5.73
C LEU A 67 6.55 11.23 6.86
N ARG A 68 6.54 12.58 6.94
CA ARG A 68 7.20 13.32 8.01
C ARG A 68 6.24 13.69 9.14
N TYR A 69 5.01 14.06 8.79
CA TYR A 69 4.02 14.59 9.74
C TYR A 69 2.80 13.67 9.94
N GLY A 70 2.78 12.50 9.32
CA GLY A 70 1.67 11.55 9.38
C GLY A 70 0.41 12.02 8.66
N MET A 71 -0.74 11.74 9.27
CA MET A 71 -2.04 11.99 8.66
C MET A 71 -2.60 13.38 9.01
N LEU A 72 -2.42 14.33 8.09
CA LEU A 72 -2.85 15.72 8.23
C LEU A 72 -4.35 15.90 7.92
N ASP A 73 -5.02 16.84 8.57
CA ASP A 73 -6.49 17.01 8.43
C ASP A 73 -6.94 17.40 7.03
N HIS A 74 -6.12 18.15 6.28
CA HIS A 74 -6.43 18.45 4.88
C HIS A 74 -6.34 17.22 3.98
N LEU A 75 -5.51 16.22 4.32
CA LEU A 75 -5.43 14.96 3.59
C LEU A 75 -6.65 14.07 3.91
N LYS A 76 -7.15 14.08 5.15
CA LYS A 76 -8.37 13.35 5.56
C LYS A 76 -9.63 13.83 4.83
N ARG A 77 -9.62 15.08 4.33
CA ARG A 77 -10.72 15.62 3.50
C ARG A 77 -10.79 14.94 2.13
N GLN A 78 -9.68 14.40 1.60
CA GLN A 78 -9.71 13.58 0.40
C GLN A 78 -10.12 12.15 0.74
N ARG A 79 -11.43 11.91 0.69
CA ARG A 79 -12.02 10.61 1.02
C ARG A 79 -11.93 9.59 -0.12
N ASP A 80 -11.47 10.02 -1.28
CA ASP A 80 -11.44 9.20 -2.48
C ASP A 80 -10.09 8.49 -2.61
N THR A 81 -10.14 7.20 -2.88
CA THR A 81 -8.95 6.38 -3.14
C THR A 81 -9.16 5.50 -4.36
N CYS A 82 -8.07 5.22 -5.05
CA CYS A 82 -8.03 4.26 -6.15
C CYS A 82 -8.09 2.84 -5.59
N THR A 83 -8.94 1.99 -6.19
CA THR A 83 -9.08 0.58 -5.80
C THR A 83 -7.75 -0.16 -5.86
N ALA A 84 -6.99 0.05 -6.95
CA ALA A 84 -5.65 -0.52 -7.11
C ALA A 84 -4.71 -0.09 -5.98
N CYS A 85 -4.82 1.14 -5.49
CA CYS A 85 -3.93 1.67 -4.45
C CYS A 85 -4.19 1.04 -3.09
N GLY A 86 -5.45 0.75 -2.76
CA GLY A 86 -5.81 -0.02 -1.57
C GLY A 86 -5.50 -1.52 -1.73
N GLY A 87 -5.62 -2.05 -2.95
CA GLY A 87 -5.51 -3.48 -3.22
C GLY A 87 -4.09 -4.02 -3.37
N THR A 88 -3.14 -3.21 -3.82
CA THR A 88 -1.76 -3.68 -4.10
C THR A 88 -0.88 -3.78 -2.85
N MET A 89 -1.34 -3.34 -1.69
CA MET A 89 -0.50 -3.28 -0.47
C MET A 89 -0.43 -4.60 0.30
N LEU A 90 -1.32 -5.56 0.01
CA LEU A 90 -1.42 -6.80 0.80
C LEU A 90 -0.13 -7.61 0.78
N LEU A 91 0.44 -7.88 -0.40
CA LEU A 91 1.62 -8.74 -0.53
C LEU A 91 2.82 -8.14 0.21
N GLU A 92 3.05 -6.84 0.05
CA GLU A 92 4.20 -6.16 0.64
C GLU A 92 4.06 -6.03 2.16
N MET A 93 2.86 -5.74 2.66
CA MET A 93 2.59 -5.64 4.11
C MET A 93 2.59 -7.02 4.79
N ALA A 94 2.10 -8.06 4.12
CA ALA A 94 2.19 -9.44 4.61
C ALA A 94 3.65 -9.90 4.70
N ALA A 95 4.46 -9.60 3.69
CA ALA A 95 5.86 -9.97 3.69
C ALA A 95 6.67 -9.17 4.72
N LEU A 96 6.37 -7.87 4.90
CA LEU A 96 6.95 -7.07 5.98
C LEU A 96 6.64 -7.68 7.35
N SER A 97 5.38 -8.06 7.60
CA SER A 97 4.96 -8.68 8.86
C SER A 97 5.75 -9.94 9.19
N ARG A 98 6.02 -10.78 8.19
CA ARG A 98 6.82 -12.00 8.35
C ARG A 98 8.29 -11.71 8.63
N LEU A 99 8.84 -10.66 8.04
CA LEU A 99 10.26 -10.30 8.17
C LEU A 99 10.57 -9.52 9.44
N THR A 100 9.63 -8.72 9.95
CA THR A 100 9.76 -7.94 11.19
C THR A 100 9.16 -8.66 12.41
N GLY A 101 8.29 -9.65 12.19
CA GLY A 101 7.56 -10.36 13.24
C GLY A 101 6.33 -9.61 13.77
N ASN A 102 5.98 -8.45 13.19
CA ASN A 102 4.84 -7.64 13.60
C ASN A 102 3.64 -7.85 12.67
N SER A 103 2.58 -8.51 13.14
CA SER A 103 1.41 -8.88 12.33
C SER A 103 0.53 -7.70 11.91
N ILE A 104 0.70 -6.52 12.51
CA ILE A 104 -0.20 -5.38 12.30
C ILE A 104 -0.27 -4.94 10.82
N TYR A 105 0.82 -5.05 10.07
CA TYR A 105 0.85 -4.64 8.67
C TYR A 105 -0.05 -5.56 7.83
N GLU A 106 0.09 -6.87 7.99
CA GLU A 106 -0.73 -7.87 7.30
C GLU A 106 -2.19 -7.74 7.69
N GLU A 107 -2.50 -7.61 8.98
CA GLU A 107 -3.87 -7.48 9.48
C GLU A 107 -4.59 -6.27 8.85
N LYS A 108 -3.92 -5.11 8.81
CA LYS A 108 -4.49 -3.89 8.21
C LYS A 108 -4.70 -4.04 6.70
N ALA A 109 -3.71 -4.59 5.99
CA ALA A 109 -3.81 -4.75 4.54
C ALA A 109 -4.83 -5.83 4.15
N ARG A 110 -4.91 -6.92 4.91
CA ARG A 110 -5.90 -8.00 4.71
C ARG A 110 -7.31 -7.47 4.92
N LYS A 111 -7.56 -6.71 5.99
CA LYS A 111 -8.87 -6.07 6.21
C LYS A 111 -9.30 -5.19 5.04
N ALA A 112 -8.38 -4.40 4.48
CA ALA A 112 -8.66 -3.58 3.31
C ALA A 112 -9.02 -4.45 2.09
N MET A 113 -8.30 -5.55 1.88
CA MET A 113 -8.57 -6.49 0.79
C MET A 113 -9.90 -7.23 0.94
N ASP A 114 -10.22 -7.71 2.14
CA ASP A 114 -11.49 -8.38 2.42
C ASP A 114 -12.68 -7.45 2.14
N PHE A 115 -12.54 -6.17 2.51
CA PHE A 115 -13.54 -5.15 2.20
C PHE A 115 -13.67 -4.96 0.68
N LEU A 116 -12.57 -4.75 -0.04
CA LEU A 116 -12.60 -4.60 -1.50
C LEU A 116 -13.21 -5.81 -2.20
N TRP A 117 -12.86 -7.02 -1.76
CA TRP A 117 -13.40 -8.28 -2.26
C TRP A 117 -14.93 -8.36 -2.10
N GLY A 118 -15.45 -7.87 -0.97
CA GLY A 118 -16.88 -7.78 -0.70
C GLY A 118 -17.63 -6.74 -1.55
N GLN A 119 -16.94 -5.68 -2.00
CA GLN A 119 -17.53 -4.61 -2.81
C GLN A 119 -17.68 -4.94 -4.30
N ARG A 120 -17.26 -6.12 -4.74
CA ARG A 120 -17.38 -6.56 -6.14
C ARG A 120 -18.83 -6.67 -6.58
N HIS A 121 -19.07 -6.30 -7.83
CA HIS A 121 -20.38 -6.43 -8.41
C HIS A 121 -20.71 -7.91 -8.64
N ARG A 122 -21.76 -8.45 -7.99
CA ARG A 122 -22.07 -9.89 -7.99
C ARG A 122 -22.30 -10.50 -9.38
N ALA A 123 -22.74 -9.71 -10.36
CA ALA A 123 -23.03 -10.23 -11.70
C ALA A 123 -21.81 -10.21 -12.65
N SER A 124 -20.86 -9.30 -12.45
CA SER A 124 -19.70 -9.14 -13.35
C SER A 124 -18.37 -9.47 -12.70
N ASP A 125 -18.35 -9.63 -11.37
CA ASP A 125 -17.18 -9.77 -10.52
C ASP A 125 -16.15 -8.63 -10.63
N LEU A 126 -16.55 -7.51 -11.22
CA LEU A 126 -15.71 -6.34 -11.41
C LEU A 126 -15.83 -5.35 -10.25
N MET A 127 -14.73 -4.64 -10.00
CA MET A 127 -14.66 -3.53 -9.05
C MET A 127 -14.63 -2.18 -9.76
N GLY A 128 -15.24 -1.17 -9.17
CA GLY A 128 -15.03 0.22 -9.62
C GLY A 128 -13.58 0.66 -9.45
N THR A 129 -13.23 1.82 -9.99
CA THR A 129 -11.85 2.34 -10.00
C THR A 129 -11.54 3.28 -8.84
N VAL A 130 -12.54 3.99 -8.34
CA VAL A 130 -12.40 4.94 -7.23
C VAL A 130 -13.55 4.74 -6.25
N LEU A 131 -13.23 4.70 -4.96
CA LEU A 131 -14.20 4.57 -3.89
C LEU A 131 -13.92 5.50 -2.71
N ASN A 132 -14.96 5.75 -1.93
CA ASN A 132 -14.88 6.51 -0.70
C ASN A 132 -14.36 5.62 0.45
N VAL A 133 -13.31 6.04 1.16
CA VAL A 133 -12.68 5.24 2.23
C VAL A 133 -13.51 5.11 3.51
N HIS A 134 -14.56 5.92 3.69
CA HIS A 134 -15.45 5.82 4.85
C HIS A 134 -16.74 5.08 4.53
N SER A 135 -17.41 5.44 3.44
CA SER A 135 -18.68 4.78 3.07
C SER A 135 -18.48 3.49 2.28
N GLY A 136 -17.35 3.35 1.57
CA GLY A 136 -17.11 2.24 0.66
C GLY A 136 -17.80 2.37 -0.69
N ASP A 137 -18.56 3.44 -0.92
CA ASP A 137 -19.30 3.64 -2.15
C ASP A 137 -18.37 3.92 -3.32
N TRP A 138 -18.72 3.35 -4.47
CA TRP A 138 -18.03 3.61 -5.73
C TRP A 138 -18.28 5.04 -6.21
N VAL A 139 -17.26 5.90 -6.09
CA VAL A 139 -17.26 7.25 -6.66
C VAL A 139 -17.14 7.18 -8.18
N ARG A 140 -16.34 6.25 -8.70
CA ARG A 140 -16.26 5.91 -10.12
C ARG A 140 -16.48 4.42 -10.32
N ARG A 141 -17.63 4.08 -10.89
CA ARG A 141 -18.05 2.71 -11.23
C ARG A 141 -17.43 2.16 -12.51
N GLY A 142 -16.79 3.00 -13.31
CA GLY A 142 -16.06 2.57 -14.50
C GLY A 142 -14.96 1.59 -14.10
N THR A 143 -14.93 0.44 -14.77
CA THR A 143 -13.92 -0.60 -14.61
C THR A 143 -12.82 -0.34 -15.62
N ALA A 144 -11.58 -0.20 -15.16
CA ALA A 144 -10.43 -0.04 -16.03
C ALA A 144 -9.26 -0.85 -15.46
N VAL A 145 -8.59 -1.61 -16.31
CA VAL A 145 -7.39 -2.40 -15.96
C VAL A 145 -6.13 -1.53 -16.07
N SER A 146 -6.22 -0.34 -16.66
CA SER A 146 -5.11 0.60 -16.86
C SER A 146 -4.83 1.48 -15.64
N SER A 147 -3.57 1.90 -15.49
CA SER A 147 -3.12 2.93 -14.54
C SER A 147 -4.09 4.13 -14.52
N LEU A 148 -4.55 4.55 -13.34
CA LEU A 148 -5.42 5.72 -13.14
C LEU A 148 -4.66 7.05 -13.31
N SER A 149 -3.90 7.20 -14.41
CA SER A 149 -3.59 8.50 -14.99
C SER A 149 -4.76 8.87 -15.89
N GLY A 150 -5.71 9.64 -15.37
CA GLY A 150 -6.77 10.22 -16.19
C GLY A 150 -6.16 11.12 -17.26
N LEU A 151 -6.08 10.63 -18.49
CA LEU A 151 -6.17 11.46 -19.67
C LEU A 151 -7.67 11.64 -19.93
N GLU A 152 -8.22 12.76 -19.45
CA GLU A 152 -9.42 13.32 -20.08
C GLU A 152 -8.98 13.81 -21.46
N LEU A 153 -9.34 13.08 -22.51
CA LEU A 153 -9.38 13.65 -23.85
C LEU A 153 -10.68 14.45 -23.91
N LYS A 154 -10.55 15.78 -23.76
CA LYS A 154 -11.52 16.72 -24.32
C LYS A 154 -11.31 16.82 -25.82
#